data_AF-A0A211ZFC3-F1
#
_entry.id   AF-A0A211ZFC3-F1
#
_cell.length_a   1.000
_cell.length_b   1.000
_cell.length_c   1.000
_cell.angle_alpha   90.00
_cell.angle_beta   90.00
_cell.angle_gamma   90.00
#
_symmetry.space_group_name_H-M   'P 1'
#
loop_
_entity.id
_entity.type
_entity.pdbx_description
1 polymer ?
#
loop_
_entity_poly.entity_id
_entity_poly.type
_entity_poly.pdbx_seq_one_letter_code
_entity_poly.pdbx_strand_id
1 'polypeptide(L)' 'MVRRLFQDDPELAAKRAAIREGIASADAGRLVPHEEVRRWLLSWGTGKRLPKPECKQAGSR' A
#
# COMPACT_ATOMS: atom_id res chain seq x y z
N MET A 1 33.23 -12.35 4.44
CA MET A 1 32.23 -13.43 4.28
C MET A 1 30.88 -12.97 4.87
N VAL A 2 30.20 -12.01 4.22
CA VAL A 2 28.94 -11.38 4.73
C VAL A 2 27.81 -11.43 3.67
N ARG A 3 28.02 -12.09 2.53
CA ARG A 3 27.06 -12.06 1.43
C ARG A 3 26.00 -13.17 1.49
N ARG A 4 26.18 -14.16 2.37
CA ARG A 4 25.38 -15.41 2.35
C ARG A 4 24.34 -15.54 3.47
N LEU A 5 24.41 -14.72 4.53
CA LEU A 5 23.54 -14.87 5.70
C LEU A 5 22.14 -14.25 5.53
N PHE A 6 21.96 -13.35 4.57
CA PHE A 6 20.69 -12.65 4.37
C PHE A 6 19.84 -13.18 3.21
N GLN A 7 20.37 -14.06 2.35
CA GLN A 7 19.63 -14.48 1.15
C GLN A 7 18.67 -15.65 1.38
N ASP A 8 18.95 -16.49 2.38
CA ASP A 8 18.12 -17.66 2.73
C ASP A 8 17.15 -17.38 3.88
N ASP A 9 16.96 -16.10 4.24
CA ASP A 9 15.99 -15.69 5.26
C ASP A 9 14.55 -15.73 4.67
N PRO A 10 13.67 -16.63 5.17
CA PRO A 10 12.29 -16.71 4.70
C PRO A 10 11.51 -15.42 4.97
N GLU A 11 11.84 -14.66 6.02
CA GLU A 11 11.21 -13.36 6.29
C GLU A 11 11.59 -12.34 5.21
N LEU A 12 12.86 -12.32 4.77
CA LEU A 12 13.27 -11.47 3.66
C LEU A 12 12.59 -11.88 2.34
N ALA A 13 12.45 -13.19 2.09
CA ALA A 13 11.73 -13.68 0.92
C ALA A 13 10.26 -13.24 0.93
N ALA A 14 9.59 -13.32 2.08
CA ALA A 14 8.21 -12.86 2.25
C ALA A 14 8.07 -11.35 2.02
N LYS A 15 8.97 -10.53 2.60
CA LYS A 15 9.00 -9.07 2.37
C LYS A 15 9.16 -8.73 0.88
N ARG A 16 10.06 -9.42 0.17
CA ARG A 16 10.25 -9.24 -1.28
C ARG A 16 9.02 -9.62 -2.08
N ALA A 17 8.31 -10.70 -1.69
CA ALA A 17 7.06 -11.09 -2.31
C ALA A 17 5.98 -10.01 -2.13
N ALA A 18 5.79 -9.52 -0.90
CA ALA A 18 4.84 -8.46 -0.60
C ALA A 18 5.13 -7.14 -1.36
N ILE A 19 6.41 -6.77 -1.51
CA ILE A 19 6.80 -5.59 -2.32
C ILE A 19 6.40 -5.78 -3.78
N ARG A 20 6.69 -6.96 -4.38
CA ARG A 20 6.31 -7.25 -5.78
C ARG A 20 4.80 -7.21 -5.98
N GLU A 21 4.04 -7.76 -5.04
CA GLU A 21 2.58 -7.70 -5.07
C GLU A 21 2.07 -6.26 -4.98
N GLY A 22 2.67 -5.43 -4.12
CA GLY A 22 2.34 -4.01 -3.99
C GLY A 22 2.56 -3.25 -5.29
N ILE A 23 3.71 -3.48 -5.96
CA ILE A 23 4.01 -2.88 -7.27
C ILE A 23 3.00 -3.33 -8.32
N ALA A 24 2.75 -4.63 -8.45
CA ALA A 24 1.77 -5.15 -9.41
C ALA A 24 0.35 -4.62 -9.16
N SER A 25 0.00 -4.37 -7.89
CA SER A 25 -1.27 -3.74 -7.51
C SER A 25 -1.34 -2.28 -7.96
N ALA A 26 -0.27 -1.52 -7.78
CA ALA A 26 -0.17 -0.14 -8.24
C ALA A 26 -0.24 -0.05 -9.77
N ASP A 27 0.49 -0.92 -10.48
CA ASP A 27 0.49 -1.00 -11.95
C ASP A 27 -0.90 -1.38 -12.50
N ALA A 28 -1.64 -2.23 -11.79
CA ALA A 28 -3.04 -2.56 -12.09
C ALA A 28 -4.04 -1.44 -11.73
N GLY A 29 -3.56 -0.28 -11.29
CA GLY A 29 -4.38 0.88 -10.95
C GLY A 29 -5.15 0.74 -9.63
N ARG A 30 -4.82 -0.22 -8.77
CA ARG A 30 -5.43 -0.37 -7.43
C ARG A 30 -4.87 0.68 -6.45
N LEU A 31 -5.11 1.94 -6.76
CA LEU A 31 -4.59 3.11 -6.05
C LEU A 31 -5.73 3.91 -5.42
N VAL A 32 -5.40 4.63 -4.35
CA VAL A 32 -6.28 5.65 -3.75
C VAL A 32 -5.72 7.03 -4.08
N PRO A 33 -6.53 7.99 -4.55
CA PRO A 33 -6.07 9.35 -4.78
C PRO A 33 -5.52 9.99 -3.50
N HIS A 34 -4.39 10.69 -3.61
CA HIS A 34 -3.72 11.35 -2.48
C HIS A 34 -4.68 12.24 -1.66
N GLU A 35 -5.50 13.05 -2.33
CA GLU A 35 -6.44 13.95 -1.66
C GLU A 35 -7.51 13.23 -0.84
N GLU A 36 -7.95 12.04 -1.26
CA GLU A 36 -8.90 11.24 -0.48
C GLU A 36 -8.25 10.73 0.81
N VAL A 37 -6.99 10.25 0.73
CA VAL A 37 -6.21 9.84 1.90
C VAL A 37 -5.96 11.03 2.84
N ARG A 38 -5.57 12.17 2.29
CA ARG A 38 -5.27 13.39 3.07
C ARG A 38 -6.51 13.86 3.85
N ARG A 39 -7.66 13.97 3.19
CA ARG A 39 -8.93 14.37 3.86
C ARG A 39 -9.31 13.40 4.95
N TRP A 40 -9.18 12.10 4.69
CA TRP A 40 -9.43 11.07 5.68
C TRP A 40 -8.53 11.23 6.91
N LEU A 41 -7.21 11.38 6.74
CA LEU A 41 -6.27 11.56 7.85
C LEU A 41 -6.55 12.82 8.66
N LEU A 42 -6.84 13.95 7.99
CA LEU A 42 -7.16 15.21 8.67
C LEU A 42 -8.45 15.13 9.50
N SER A 43 -9.41 14.29 9.08
CA SER A 43 -10.66 14.12 9.83
C SER A 43 -10.48 13.48 11.21
N TRP A 44 -9.37 12.75 11.44
CA TRP A 44 -9.14 12.01 12.68
C TRP A 44 -9.10 12.92 13.92
N GLY A 45 -8.71 14.18 13.76
CA GLY A 45 -8.66 15.17 14.85
C GLY A 45 -9.94 15.99 15.04
N THR A 46 -11.00 15.75 14.27
CA THR A 46 -12.15 16.68 14.18
C THR A 46 -13.42 16.19 14.90
N GLY A 47 -13.35 15.07 15.63
CA GLY A 47 -14.52 14.43 16.25
C GLY A 47 -15.51 13.81 15.24
N LYS A 48 -15.37 14.09 13.95
CA LYS A 48 -16.14 13.52 12.83
C LYS A 48 -15.20 12.83 11.85
N ARG A 49 -14.73 11.63 12.22
CA ARG A 49 -13.83 10.84 11.39
C ARG A 49 -14.54 10.39 10.12
N LEU A 50 -13.93 10.63 8.96
CA LEU A 50 -14.39 10.15 7.67
C LEU A 50 -14.10 8.64 7.52
N PRO A 51 -14.87 7.92 6.67
CA PRO A 51 -14.56 6.53 6.33
C PRO A 51 -13.21 6.43 5.60
N LYS A 52 -12.55 5.27 5.74
CA LYS A 52 -11.30 5.00 5.02
C LYS A 52 -11.60 4.97 3.51
N PRO A 53 -10.80 5.67 2.68
CA PRO A 53 -11.00 5.63 1.24
C PRO A 53 -10.64 4.25 0.67
N GLU A 54 -11.28 3.90 -0.43
CA GLU A 54 -11.12 2.62 -1.13
C GLU A 54 -10.41 2.83 -2.47
N CYS A 55 -9.67 1.81 -2.93
CA CYS A 55 -9.03 1.86 -4.23
C CYS A 55 -10.09 1.98 -5.32
N LYS A 56 -9.93 2.95 -6.24
CA LYS A 56 -10.83 3.05 -7.40
C LYS A 56 -10.48 1.91 -8.35
N GLN A 57 -11.49 1.18 -8.83
CA GLN A 57 -11.24 0.13 -9.83
C GLN A 57 -10.84 0.77 -11.17
N ALA A 58 -9.84 0.20 -11.84
CA ALA A 58 -9.44 0.57 -13.19
C ALA A 58 -10.58 0.20 -14.16
N GLY A 59 -11.51 1.13 -14.38
CA GLY A 59 -12.68 0.91 -15.24
C GLY A 59 -13.92 1.76 -14.92
N SER A 60 -13.93 2.51 -13.81
CA SER A 60 -15.08 3.36 -13.42
C SER A 60 -14.89 4.84 -13.82
N ARG A 61 -14.34 5.11 -15.02
CA ARG A 61 -14.42 6.43 -15.65
C ARG A 61 -15.28 6.38 -16.88
#